data_AF-Q97Z74-F1
#
_entry.id   AF-Q97Z74-F1
#
_cell.length_a   1.000
_cell.length_b   1.000
_cell.length_c   1.000
_cell.angle_alpha   90.00
_cell.angle_beta   90.00
_cell.angle_gamma   90.00
#
_symmetry.space_group_name_H-M   'P 1'
#
loop_
_entity.id
_entity.type
_entity.pdbx_description
1 polymer ?
#
loop_
_entity_poly.entity_id
_entity_poly.type
_entity_poly.pdbx_seq_one_letter_code
_entity_poly.pdbx_strand_id
1 'polypeptide(L)'
;MKEKVGNIELEVEAIVEINGKDYKVVNVPNADEYKGFPPSWEFVKSHMLTWRPYFKAKMIEINNQLIPAVEDFLLNLDEDMYDLLLDIYYTFKVNKPSIETNISTVLTRQIDKLEEKFGRRFNEEEKTKLYIKYGIEVAILRDIGVIN
;
A
#
# COMPACT_ATOMS: atom_id res chain seq x y z
N MET A 1 -18.88 -11.10 5.21
CA MET A 1 -18.21 -12.36 5.65
C MET A 1 -16.74 -12.02 5.85
N LYS A 2 -16.05 -12.49 6.90
CA LYS A 2 -14.62 -12.20 7.10
C LYS A 2 -13.75 -13.38 6.71
N GLU A 3 -12.63 -13.11 6.05
CA GLU A 3 -11.64 -14.09 5.58
C GLU A 3 -10.25 -13.62 5.99
N LYS A 4 -9.35 -14.58 6.27
CA LYS A 4 -7.96 -14.26 6.59
C LYS A 4 -7.17 -14.02 5.30
N VAL A 5 -6.61 -12.83 5.15
CA VAL A 5 -5.73 -12.44 4.05
C VAL A 5 -4.38 -12.04 4.63
N GLY A 6 -3.37 -12.91 4.41
CA GLY A 6 -2.08 -12.78 5.07
C GLY A 6 -2.20 -12.87 6.60
N ASN A 7 -1.88 -11.78 7.29
CA ASN A 7 -1.88 -11.66 8.75
C ASN A 7 -3.16 -11.04 9.34
N ILE A 8 -4.07 -10.51 8.51
CA ILE A 8 -5.27 -9.81 8.99
C ILE A 8 -6.57 -10.44 8.46
N GLU A 9 -7.67 -10.16 9.15
CA GLU A 9 -9.02 -10.55 8.72
C GLU A 9 -9.67 -9.39 7.96
N LEU A 10 -10.06 -9.66 6.71
CA LEU A 10 -10.71 -8.68 5.84
C LEU A 10 -12.16 -9.08 5.54
N GLU A 11 -13.00 -8.08 5.34
CA GLU A 11 -14.39 -8.29 4.94
C GLU A 11 -14.48 -8.53 3.43
N VAL A 12 -15.11 -9.64 3.07
CA VAL A 12 -15.49 -9.98 1.69
C VAL A 12 -16.76 -9.23 1.34
N GLU A 13 -16.66 -8.38 0.32
CA GLU A 13 -17.79 -7.62 -0.22
C GLU A 13 -18.52 -8.38 -1.34
N ALA A 14 -17.76 -9.05 -2.21
CA ALA A 14 -18.30 -9.70 -3.39
C ALA A 14 -17.43 -10.88 -3.82
N ILE A 15 -17.99 -11.72 -4.70
CA ILE A 15 -17.27 -12.74 -5.44
C ILE A 15 -17.45 -12.42 -6.92
N VAL A 16 -16.36 -12.36 -7.66
CA VAL A 16 -16.35 -12.04 -9.09
C VAL A 16 -15.59 -13.10 -9.87
N GLU A 17 -16.12 -13.51 -11.00
CA GLU A 17 -15.44 -14.44 -11.91
C GLU A 17 -14.58 -13.66 -12.90
N ILE A 18 -13.29 -13.97 -12.97
CA ILE A 18 -12.35 -13.39 -13.94
C ILE A 18 -11.61 -14.52 -14.64
N ASN A 19 -11.83 -14.66 -15.95
CA ASN A 19 -11.21 -15.69 -16.78
C ASN A 19 -11.45 -17.12 -16.26
N GLY A 20 -12.67 -17.41 -15.80
CA GLY A 20 -13.05 -18.74 -15.27
C GLY A 20 -12.48 -19.07 -13.89
N LYS A 21 -11.98 -18.07 -13.16
CA LYS A 21 -11.53 -18.19 -11.77
C LYS A 21 -12.30 -17.21 -10.88
N ASP A 22 -12.83 -17.72 -9.78
CA ASP A 22 -13.50 -16.91 -8.78
C ASP A 22 -12.49 -16.15 -7.92
N TYR A 23 -12.75 -14.86 -7.73
CA TYR A 23 -12.00 -13.97 -6.85
C TYR A 23 -12.93 -13.37 -5.80
N LYS A 24 -12.47 -13.32 -4.56
CA LYS A 24 -13.15 -12.62 -3.47
C LYS A 24 -12.67 -11.17 -3.42
N VAL A 25 -13.57 -10.22 -3.57
CA VAL A 25 -13.26 -8.79 -3.39
C VAL A 25 -13.27 -8.51 -1.89
N VAL A 26 -12.16 -7.99 -1.38
CA VAL A 26 -11.98 -7.68 0.04
C VAL A 26 -11.63 -6.22 0.26
N ASN A 27 -12.23 -5.60 1.27
CA ASN A 27 -11.88 -4.25 1.68
C ASN A 27 -10.61 -4.27 2.52
N VAL A 28 -9.61 -3.52 2.08
CA VAL A 28 -8.39 -3.30 2.85
C VAL A 28 -8.56 -2.00 3.64
N PRO A 29 -8.33 -1.99 4.96
CA PRO A 29 -8.41 -0.78 5.75
C PRO A 29 -7.30 0.20 5.34
N ASN A 30 -7.56 1.48 5.50
CA ASN A 30 -6.52 2.52 5.41
C ASN A 30 -5.88 2.80 6.77
N ALA A 31 -4.97 3.77 6.82
CA ALA A 31 -4.25 4.12 8.04
C ALA A 31 -5.16 4.61 9.19
N ASP A 32 -6.29 5.24 8.88
CA ASP A 32 -7.22 5.76 9.90
C ASP A 32 -8.09 4.64 10.48
N GLU A 33 -8.34 3.58 9.71
CA GLU A 33 -9.17 2.43 10.09
C GLU A 33 -8.37 1.29 10.73
N TYR A 34 -7.07 1.22 10.46
CA TYR A 34 -6.22 0.11 10.88
C TYR A 34 -5.98 0.14 12.40
N LYS A 35 -6.56 -0.86 13.06
CA LYS A 35 -6.46 -1.06 14.52
C LYS A 35 -5.19 -1.78 14.97
N GLY A 36 -4.25 -2.04 14.06
CA GLY A 36 -2.97 -2.67 14.40
C GLY A 36 -2.02 -1.70 15.10
N PHE A 37 -0.76 -2.09 15.27
CA PHE A 37 0.23 -1.29 15.98
C PHE A 37 0.44 0.07 15.28
N PRO A 38 0.07 1.21 15.91
CA PRO A 38 0.32 2.51 15.32
C PRO A 38 1.82 2.82 15.43
N PRO A 39 2.56 2.92 14.32
CA PRO A 39 3.99 3.20 14.34
C PRO A 39 4.24 4.63 14.82
N SER A 40 5.26 4.81 15.66
CA SER A 40 5.79 6.16 15.96
C SER A 40 6.72 6.63 14.84
N TRP A 41 7.08 7.92 14.85
CA TRP A 41 8.10 8.44 13.93
C TRP A 41 9.42 7.67 14.04
N GLU A 42 9.87 7.40 15.27
CA GLU A 42 11.10 6.64 15.53
C GLU A 42 11.02 5.25 14.92
N PHE A 43 9.87 4.59 15.00
CA PHE A 43 9.64 3.29 14.39
C PHE A 43 9.76 3.37 12.86
N VAL A 44 9.05 4.31 12.23
CA VAL A 44 9.10 4.51 10.77
C VAL A 44 10.54 4.76 10.32
N LYS A 45 11.26 5.65 11.01
CA LYS A 45 12.64 5.99 10.71
C LYS A 45 13.59 4.79 10.81
N SER A 46 13.44 3.97 11.86
CA SER A 46 14.36 2.87 12.16
C SER A 46 14.08 1.58 11.38
N HIS A 47 12.82 1.34 10.99
CA HIS A 47 12.41 0.06 10.42
C HIS A 47 11.87 0.17 8.99
N MET A 48 11.29 1.31 8.61
CA MET A 48 10.60 1.42 7.33
C MET A 48 11.42 2.20 6.31
N LEU A 49 11.96 3.38 6.63
CA LEU A 49 12.57 4.25 5.61
C LEU A 49 13.80 3.67 4.89
N THR A 50 14.50 2.73 5.52
CA THR A 50 15.68 2.04 4.97
C THR A 50 15.35 0.70 4.33
N TRP A 51 14.09 0.28 4.39
CA TRP A 51 13.65 -1.02 3.92
C TRP A 51 13.36 -1.00 2.41
N ARG A 52 13.76 -2.08 1.74
CA ARG A 52 13.52 -2.32 0.32
C ARG A 52 12.45 -3.40 0.15
N PRO A 53 11.21 -3.04 -0.24
CA PRO A 53 10.14 -4.01 -0.41
C PRO A 53 10.32 -4.84 -1.68
N TYR A 54 9.91 -6.10 -1.59
CA TYR A 54 9.68 -6.98 -2.73
C TYR A 54 8.18 -7.10 -2.99
N PHE A 55 7.74 -6.69 -4.18
CA PHE A 55 6.34 -6.74 -4.57
C PHE A 55 5.90 -8.14 -5.01
N LYS A 56 4.93 -8.69 -4.29
CA LYS A 56 4.42 -10.06 -4.41
C LYS A 56 3.04 -10.16 -5.05
N ALA A 57 2.19 -9.13 -4.91
CA ALA A 57 0.86 -9.16 -5.49
C ALA A 57 0.89 -9.27 -7.03
N LYS A 58 -0.18 -9.85 -7.58
CA LYS A 58 -0.45 -9.85 -9.03
C LYS A 58 -1.30 -8.63 -9.36
N MET A 59 -0.93 -7.89 -10.41
CA MET A 59 -1.80 -6.84 -10.95
C MET A 59 -2.67 -7.45 -12.05
N ILE A 60 -3.99 -7.39 -11.89
CA ILE A 60 -4.98 -7.90 -12.85
C ILE A 60 -5.60 -6.70 -13.56
N GLU A 61 -5.55 -6.67 -14.88
CA GLU A 61 -6.17 -5.59 -15.65
C GLU A 61 -7.67 -5.87 -15.84
N ILE A 62 -8.50 -4.94 -15.37
CA ILE A 62 -9.96 -4.98 -15.49
C ILE A 62 -10.40 -3.58 -15.94
N ASN A 63 -11.09 -3.46 -17.08
CA ASN A 63 -11.56 -2.18 -17.61
C ASN A 63 -10.45 -1.09 -17.69
N ASN A 64 -9.25 -1.46 -18.15
CA ASN A 64 -8.05 -0.62 -18.22
C ASN A 64 -7.52 -0.12 -16.86
N GLN A 65 -7.94 -0.73 -15.76
CA GLN A 65 -7.43 -0.46 -14.42
C GLN A 65 -6.68 -1.69 -13.87
N LEU A 66 -5.54 -1.46 -13.23
CA LEU A 66 -4.75 -2.52 -12.60
C LEU A 66 -5.24 -2.77 -11.17
N ILE A 67 -5.95 -3.88 -10.96
CA ILE A 67 -6.44 -4.27 -9.64
C ILE A 67 -5.42 -5.20 -8.96
N PRO A 68 -4.93 -4.86 -7.76
CA PRO A 68 -4.00 -5.71 -7.03
C PRO A 68 -4.72 -6.94 -6.46
N ALA A 69 -4.08 -8.10 -6.61
CA ALA A 69 -4.58 -9.38 -6.15
C ALA A 69 -3.51 -10.15 -5.36
N VAL A 70 -3.93 -10.74 -4.24
CA VAL A 70 -3.13 -11.68 -3.45
C VAL A 70 -3.89 -13.00 -3.41
N GLU A 71 -3.28 -14.07 -3.93
CA GLU A 71 -3.93 -15.37 -4.09
C GLU A 71 -5.24 -15.26 -4.89
N ASP A 72 -6.37 -15.52 -4.24
CA ASP A 72 -7.73 -15.49 -4.79
C ASP A 72 -8.51 -14.25 -4.31
N PHE A 73 -7.82 -13.27 -3.73
CA PHE A 73 -8.41 -12.04 -3.22
C PHE A 73 -8.07 -10.85 -4.12
N LEU A 74 -9.09 -10.09 -4.53
CA LEU A 74 -8.94 -8.77 -5.15
C LEU A 74 -9.03 -7.73 -4.06
N LEU A 75 -8.03 -6.85 -3.99
CA LEU A 75 -7.94 -5.85 -2.94
C LEU A 75 -8.67 -4.59 -3.38
N ASN A 76 -9.75 -4.27 -2.67
CA ASN A 76 -10.43 -2.98 -2.77
C ASN A 76 -9.72 -2.00 -1.82
N LEU A 77 -9.11 -0.97 -2.41
CA LEU A 77 -8.31 0.05 -1.73
C LEU A 77 -8.96 1.41 -1.93
N ASP A 78 -8.77 2.31 -0.98
CA ASP A 78 -9.05 3.73 -1.24
C ASP A 78 -8.04 4.34 -2.23
N GLU A 79 -8.32 5.55 -2.69
CA GLU A 79 -7.52 6.25 -3.71
C GLU A 79 -6.06 6.45 -3.26
N ASP A 80 -5.85 6.90 -2.01
CA ASP A 80 -4.52 7.18 -1.46
C ASP A 80 -3.67 5.90 -1.37
N MET A 81 -4.23 4.82 -0.81
CA MET A 81 -3.57 3.53 -0.68
C MET A 81 -3.28 2.89 -2.04
N TYR A 82 -4.22 3.03 -2.98
CA TYR A 82 -4.04 2.53 -4.35
C TYR A 82 -2.89 3.25 -5.06
N ASP A 83 -2.82 4.58 -4.95
CA ASP A 83 -1.75 5.39 -5.55
C ASP A 83 -0.38 5.09 -4.93
N LEU A 84 -0.34 4.85 -3.62
CA LEU A 84 0.86 4.38 -2.93
C LEU A 84 1.28 3.01 -3.47
N LEU A 85 0.36 2.05 -3.52
CA LEU A 85 0.64 0.69 -4.00
C LEU A 85 1.15 0.70 -5.44
N LEU A 86 0.52 1.46 -6.34
CA LEU A 86 0.97 1.58 -7.72
C LEU A 86 2.38 2.15 -7.80
N ASP A 87 2.70 3.17 -7.00
CA ASP A 87 4.03 3.75 -7.01
C ASP A 87 5.09 2.77 -6.48
N ILE A 88 4.75 1.95 -5.47
CA ILE A 88 5.58 0.83 -5.02
C ILE A 88 5.74 -0.20 -6.14
N TYR A 89 4.66 -0.58 -6.81
CA TYR A 89 4.67 -1.57 -7.90
C TYR A 89 5.58 -1.11 -9.04
N TYR A 90 5.37 0.09 -9.58
CA TYR A 90 6.19 0.62 -10.67
C TYR A 90 7.64 0.80 -10.24
N THR A 91 7.87 1.31 -9.04
CA THR A 91 9.23 1.53 -8.53
C THR A 91 9.97 0.21 -8.38
N PHE A 92 9.44 -0.76 -7.62
CA PHE A 92 10.20 -1.95 -7.21
C PHE A 92 10.01 -3.17 -8.12
N LYS A 93 8.84 -3.34 -8.75
CA LYS A 93 8.56 -4.50 -9.61
C LYS A 93 8.90 -4.26 -11.06
N VAL A 94 8.43 -3.14 -11.62
CA VAL A 94 8.55 -2.83 -13.05
C VAL A 94 9.93 -2.25 -13.34
N ASN A 95 10.30 -1.16 -12.65
CA ASN A 95 11.52 -0.42 -12.94
C ASN A 95 12.79 -1.05 -12.36
N LYS A 96 12.65 -1.91 -11.33
CA LYS A 96 13.76 -2.64 -10.67
C LYS A 96 14.94 -1.70 -10.35
N PRO A 97 14.77 -0.81 -9.36
CA PRO A 97 15.66 0.33 -9.16
C PRO A 97 17.00 -0.13 -8.57
N SER A 98 17.98 0.77 -8.51
CA SER A 98 19.29 0.49 -7.88
C SER A 98 19.12 0.01 -6.43
N ILE A 99 20.10 -0.72 -5.89
CA ILE A 99 20.04 -1.32 -4.55
C ILE A 99 19.82 -0.30 -3.43
N GLU A 100 20.23 0.95 -3.65
CA GLU A 100 20.11 2.05 -2.69
C GLU A 100 18.69 2.63 -2.59
N THR A 101 17.81 2.29 -3.54
CA THR A 101 16.41 2.76 -3.52
C THR A 101 15.60 1.98 -2.51
N ASN A 102 15.02 2.70 -1.55
CA ASN A 102 14.22 2.17 -0.44
C ASN A 102 12.80 2.78 -0.46
N ILE A 103 11.91 2.25 0.37
CA ILE A 103 10.51 2.71 0.43
C ILE A 103 10.40 4.21 0.75
N SER A 104 11.37 4.79 1.48
CA SER A 104 11.42 6.23 1.74
C SER A 104 11.35 7.07 0.47
N THR A 105 11.99 6.65 -0.63
CA THR A 105 11.91 7.35 -1.92
C THR A 105 10.48 7.44 -2.43
N VAL A 106 9.70 6.37 -2.27
CA VAL A 106 8.28 6.34 -2.64
C VAL A 106 7.47 7.23 -1.71
N LEU A 107 7.68 7.12 -0.39
CA LEU A 107 6.91 7.91 0.58
C LEU A 107 7.16 9.41 0.42
N THR A 108 8.42 9.83 0.25
CA THR A 108 8.77 11.23 0.00
C THR A 108 8.06 11.76 -1.25
N ARG A 109 8.04 10.98 -2.33
CA ARG A 109 7.37 11.37 -3.57
C ARG A 109 5.86 11.50 -3.42
N GLN A 110 5.22 10.66 -2.61
CA GLN A 110 3.79 10.80 -2.30
C GLN A 110 3.51 12.09 -1.52
N ILE A 111 4.38 12.41 -0.54
CA ILE A 111 4.29 13.69 0.18
C ILE A 111 4.49 14.88 -0.75
N ASP A 112 5.47 14.82 -1.67
CA ASP A 112 5.73 15.89 -2.63
C ASP A 112 4.53 16.11 -3.57
N LYS A 113 3.88 15.04 -4.05
CA LYS A 113 2.64 15.14 -4.84
C LYS A 113 1.51 15.82 -4.07
N LEU A 114 1.39 15.56 -2.77
CA LEU A 114 0.42 16.25 -1.92
C LEU A 114 0.78 17.73 -1.79
N GLU A 115 2.05 18.08 -1.53
CA GLU A 115 2.49 19.49 -1.49
C GLU A 115 2.16 20.23 -2.79
N GLU A 116 2.34 19.60 -3.95
CA GLU A 116 1.95 20.12 -5.26
C GLU A 116 0.44 20.31 -5.37
N LYS A 117 -0.36 19.32 -4.97
CA LYS A 117 -1.84 19.37 -4.98
C LYS A 117 -2.37 20.50 -4.09
N PHE A 118 -1.74 20.74 -2.94
CA PHE A 118 -2.09 21.82 -2.02
C PHE A 118 -1.46 23.18 -2.38
N GLY A 119 -0.54 23.21 -3.37
CA GLY A 119 0.16 24.43 -3.78
C GLY A 119 1.06 25.03 -2.71
N ARG A 120 1.52 24.23 -1.73
CA ARG A 120 2.40 24.70 -0.65
C ARG A 120 3.29 23.58 -0.12
N ARG A 121 4.41 23.97 0.50
CA ARG A 121 5.22 23.06 1.29
C ARG A 121 4.57 22.78 2.65
N PHE A 122 4.67 21.54 3.10
CA PHE A 122 4.30 21.12 4.43
C PHE A 122 5.41 21.45 5.42
N ASN A 123 5.02 21.75 6.65
CA ASN A 123 5.98 21.90 7.75
C ASN A 123 6.44 20.53 8.27
N GLU A 124 7.40 20.52 9.19
CA GLU A 124 7.97 19.28 9.73
C GLU A 124 6.92 18.39 10.40
N GLU A 125 6.01 18.96 11.19
CA GLU A 125 4.96 18.21 11.88
C GLU A 125 3.99 17.52 10.90
N GLU A 126 3.58 18.25 9.86
CA GLU A 126 2.73 17.74 8.78
C GLU A 126 3.43 16.60 8.03
N LYS A 127 4.72 16.76 7.70
CA LYS A 127 5.50 15.70 7.05
C LYS A 127 5.63 14.48 7.94
N THR A 128 5.92 14.66 9.23
CA THR A 128 6.01 13.55 10.18
C THR A 128 4.69 12.77 10.25
N LYS A 129 3.55 13.47 10.31
CA LYS A 129 2.22 12.84 10.29
C LYS A 129 1.99 12.02 9.02
N LEU A 130 2.38 12.55 7.86
CA LEU A 130 2.26 11.83 6.59
C LEU A 130 3.19 10.62 6.50
N TYR A 131 4.43 10.72 6.99
CA TYR A 131 5.33 9.56 7.05
C TYR A 131 4.78 8.47 7.97
N ILE A 132 4.14 8.83 9.08
CA ILE A 132 3.48 7.88 9.97
C ILE A 132 2.29 7.24 9.25
N LYS A 133 1.42 8.04 8.63
CA LYS A 133 0.28 7.55 7.82
C LYS A 133 0.75 6.53 6.80
N TYR A 134 1.69 6.91 5.93
CA TYR A 134 2.21 6.00 4.92
C TYR A 134 2.98 4.82 5.49
N GLY A 135 3.62 4.97 6.65
CA GLY A 135 4.20 3.84 7.38
C GLY A 135 3.14 2.81 7.78
N ILE A 136 1.97 3.25 8.26
CA ILE A 136 0.84 2.37 8.55
C ILE A 136 0.37 1.68 7.27
N GLU A 137 0.16 2.43 6.19
CA GLU A 137 -0.32 1.88 4.92
C GLU A 137 0.62 0.81 4.36
N VAL A 138 1.92 1.07 4.38
CA VAL A 138 2.94 0.09 3.98
C VAL A 138 2.92 -1.13 4.90
N ALA A 139 2.70 -0.97 6.20
CA ALA A 139 2.56 -2.09 7.12
C ALA A 139 1.32 -2.95 6.81
N ILE A 140 0.19 -2.33 6.46
CA ILE A 140 -1.02 -3.03 6.00
C ILE A 140 -0.72 -3.83 4.74
N LEU A 141 -0.09 -3.22 3.74
CA LEU A 141 0.30 -3.89 2.48
C LEU A 141 1.23 -5.09 2.74
N ARG A 142 2.12 -4.97 3.72
CA ARG A 142 2.97 -6.07 4.17
C ARG A 142 2.16 -7.18 4.83
N ASP A 143 1.27 -6.83 5.73
CA ASP A 143 0.45 -7.78 6.48
C ASP A 143 -0.48 -8.59 5.58
N ILE A 144 -1.07 -7.97 4.55
CA ILE A 144 -1.92 -8.67 3.56
C ILE A 144 -1.10 -9.42 2.50
N GLY A 145 0.23 -9.32 2.53
CA GLY A 145 1.13 -10.05 1.64
C GLY A 145 1.36 -9.43 0.27
N VAL A 146 1.00 -8.16 0.04
CA VAL A 146 1.34 -7.43 -1.19
C VAL A 146 2.85 -7.20 -1.30
N ILE A 147 3.51 -6.95 -0.17
CA ILE A 147 4.97 -6.80 -0.03
C ILE A 147 5.51 -7.71 1.10
N ASN A 148 6.85 -7.84 1.24
CA ASN A 148 7.48 -8.64 2.31
C ASN A 148 7.64 -7.89 3.65
#